data_AF-A0A9W2Y865-F1
#
_entry.id   AF-A0A9W2Y865-F1
#
_cell.length_a   1.000
_cell.length_b   1.000
_cell.length_c   1.000
_cell.angle_alpha   90.00
_cell.angle_beta   90.00
_cell.angle_gamma   90.00
#
_symmetry.space_group_name_H-M   'P 1'
#
loop_
_entity.id
_entity.type
_entity.pdbx_description
1 polymer ?
#
loop_
_entity_poly.entity_id
_entity_poly.type
_entity_poly.pdbx_seq_one_letter_code
_entity_poly.pdbx_strand_id
1 'polypeptide(L)'
;MHACSRPILVWKLQTSGEGQHRYLHLRQQHLISFSDIPPVVLYNLTQLLFIISLFTDLLLQPIISVSSMNGVSQSHQQGFQVFRGFSFTISCSIQPQYPGGSFHLTFTSSSSTAEHNYTQPAVNDSTHFPFPVAEPAHQGTYTCVYQVYVFSQNFSFESGRLPVIVSDPPEFPLKVVILPFTLLLLSATLYFYCKTTRGQTSNRQEDTEPGVGAAEEEVDVQGVQATPSGI
;
A
#
# COMPACT_ATOMS: atom_id res chain seq x y z
N MET A 1 50.41 -14.91 15.74
CA MET A 1 49.97 -16.22 16.25
C MET A 1 50.12 -17.22 15.10
N HIS A 2 51.16 -18.06 15.11
CA HIS A 2 51.40 -19.05 14.06
C HIS A 2 50.49 -20.26 14.30
N ALA A 3 49.58 -20.53 13.37
CA ALA A 3 48.77 -21.74 13.39
C ALA A 3 49.65 -22.93 12.95
N CYS A 4 49.95 -23.84 13.89
CA CYS A 4 50.49 -25.16 13.56
C CYS A 4 49.40 -25.98 12.85
N SER A 5 49.42 -25.97 11.51
CA SER A 5 48.54 -26.85 10.73
C SER A 5 49.08 -28.28 10.79
N ARG A 6 48.26 -29.21 11.31
CA ARG A 6 48.63 -30.63 11.37
C ARG A 6 48.61 -31.23 9.96
N PRO A 7 49.64 -31.97 9.53
CA PRO A 7 49.67 -32.54 8.19
C PRO A 7 48.69 -33.71 8.07
N ILE A 8 48.05 -33.82 6.90
CA ILE A 8 47.14 -34.92 6.57
C ILE A 8 47.97 -36.09 6.03
N LEU A 9 47.84 -37.26 6.66
CA LEU A 9 48.57 -38.48 6.26
C LEU A 9 47.82 -39.19 5.13
N VAL A 10 48.45 -39.28 3.96
CA VAL A 10 47.91 -40.01 2.80
C VAL A 10 48.63 -41.36 2.65
N TRP A 11 47.85 -42.44 2.62
CA TRP A 11 48.35 -43.81 2.49
C TRP A 11 48.04 -44.34 1.09
N LYS A 12 49.04 -44.90 0.39
CA LYS A 12 48.82 -45.60 -0.88
C LYS A 12 49.11 -47.08 -0.73
N LEU A 13 48.19 -47.91 -1.22
CA LEU A 13 48.28 -49.36 -1.17
C LEU A 13 49.12 -49.86 -2.35
N GLN A 14 50.18 -50.61 -2.09
CA GLN A 14 51.04 -51.14 -3.14
C GLN A 14 51.26 -52.63 -2.96
N THR A 15 51.21 -53.38 -4.06
CA THR A 15 51.43 -54.82 -4.09
C THR A 15 52.92 -55.09 -4.31
N SER A 16 53.55 -55.87 -3.44
CA SER A 16 54.94 -56.31 -3.63
C SER A 16 55.02 -57.84 -3.61
N GLY A 17 55.64 -58.42 -4.64
CA GLY A 17 55.88 -59.86 -4.79
C GLY A 17 55.75 -60.32 -6.24
N GLU A 18 56.69 -61.13 -6.71
CA GLU A 18 56.64 -61.85 -7.99
C GLU A 18 56.35 -63.33 -7.68
N GLY A 19 55.16 -63.81 -8.06
CA GLY A 19 54.66 -65.17 -7.75
C GLY A 19 53.36 -65.22 -6.93
N GLN A 20 52.98 -66.42 -6.47
CA GLN A 20 51.67 -66.76 -5.86
C GLN A 20 51.41 -66.13 -4.46
N HIS A 21 52.36 -65.39 -3.90
CA HIS A 21 52.21 -64.69 -2.62
C HIS A 21 52.39 -63.18 -2.82
N ARG A 22 51.29 -62.47 -3.07
CA ARG A 22 51.26 -61.00 -3.15
C ARG A 22 50.83 -60.45 -1.79
N TYR A 23 51.67 -59.60 -1.19
CA TYR A 23 51.34 -58.89 0.03
C TYR A 23 50.98 -57.43 -0.30
N LEU A 24 49.95 -56.91 0.36
CA LEU A 24 49.56 -55.50 0.32
C LEU A 24 50.31 -54.77 1.43
N HIS A 25 51.20 -53.86 1.07
CA HIS A 25 51.89 -53.02 2.05
C HIS A 25 51.41 -51.57 1.91
N LEU A 26 51.03 -50.97 3.04
CA LEU A 26 50.75 -49.54 3.11
C LEU A 26 52.09 -48.81 3.16
N ARG A 27 52.34 -47.91 2.19
CA ARG A 27 53.51 -47.04 2.18
C ARG A 27 53.03 -45.60 2.33
N GLN A 28 53.56 -44.91 3.34
CA GLN A 28 53.31 -43.49 3.55
C GLN A 28 53.95 -42.72 2.39
N GLN A 29 53.15 -41.92 1.68
CA GLN A 29 53.64 -41.01 0.65
C GLN A 29 53.75 -39.59 1.22
N HIS A 30 54.29 -38.65 0.43
CA HIS A 30 54.62 -37.27 0.82
C HIS A 30 53.61 -36.63 1.78
N LEU A 31 54.10 -36.00 2.86
CA LEU A 31 53.34 -35.07 3.67
C LEU A 31 52.97 -33.88 2.78
N ILE A 32 51.68 -33.72 2.43
CA ILE A 32 51.21 -32.51 1.76
C ILE A 32 51.08 -31.44 2.86
N SER A 33 51.96 -30.46 2.85
CA SER A 33 51.84 -29.30 3.73
C SER A 33 50.76 -28.37 3.18
N PHE A 34 50.02 -27.67 4.04
CA PHE A 34 49.05 -26.64 3.60
C PHE A 34 49.70 -25.56 2.71
N SER A 35 51.02 -25.40 2.79
CA SER A 35 51.81 -24.51 1.93
C SER A 35 51.97 -24.99 0.48
N ASP A 36 51.68 -26.25 0.17
CA ASP A 36 51.85 -26.84 -1.16
C ASP A 36 50.58 -26.70 -2.04
N ILE A 37 49.50 -26.11 -1.51
CA ILE A 37 48.30 -25.83 -2.29
C ILE A 37 48.59 -24.64 -3.20
N PRO A 38 48.48 -24.77 -4.54
CA PRO A 38 48.70 -23.66 -5.44
C PRO A 38 47.73 -22.52 -5.09
N PRO A 39 48.17 -21.25 -5.07
CA PRO A 39 47.31 -20.11 -4.73
C PRO A 39 46.09 -20.01 -5.67
N VAL A 40 46.21 -20.53 -6.89
CA VAL A 40 45.09 -20.65 -7.86
C VAL A 40 44.00 -21.60 -7.36
N VAL A 41 44.38 -22.73 -6.74
CA VAL A 41 43.42 -23.71 -6.19
C VAL A 41 42.72 -23.13 -4.97
N LEU A 42 43.45 -22.42 -4.12
CA LEU A 42 42.87 -21.72 -2.97
C LEU A 42 41.90 -20.62 -3.42
N TYR A 43 42.28 -19.83 -4.43
CA TYR A 43 41.42 -18.80 -5.02
C TYR A 43 40.14 -19.41 -5.62
N ASN A 44 40.25 -20.48 -6.40
CA ASN A 44 39.11 -21.19 -6.97
C ASN A 44 38.21 -21.80 -5.88
N LEU A 45 38.78 -22.35 -4.81
CA LEU A 45 38.01 -22.84 -3.66
C LEU A 45 37.30 -21.71 -2.91
N THR A 46 37.96 -20.58 -2.68
CA THR A 46 37.33 -19.41 -2.04
C THR A 46 36.23 -18.83 -2.92
N GLN A 47 36.42 -18.81 -4.24
CA GLN A 47 35.42 -18.34 -5.18
C GLN A 47 34.24 -19.32 -5.29
N LEU A 48 34.50 -20.63 -5.25
CA LEU A 48 33.46 -21.66 -5.19
C LEU A 48 32.67 -21.58 -3.88
N LEU A 49 33.33 -21.43 -2.72
CA LEU A 49 32.66 -21.25 -1.42
C LEU A 49 31.84 -19.96 -1.37
N PHE A 50 32.33 -18.89 -2.01
CA PHE A 50 31.60 -17.63 -2.15
C PHE A 50 30.36 -17.78 -3.04
N ILE A 51 30.48 -18.46 -4.18
CA ILE A 51 29.34 -18.80 -5.07
C ILE A 51 28.34 -19.70 -4.34
N ILE A 52 28.81 -20.68 -3.58
CA ILE A 52 27.95 -21.54 -2.75
C ILE A 52 27.25 -20.72 -1.66
N SER A 53 27.95 -19.79 -0.99
CA SER A 53 27.35 -18.85 -0.02
C SER A 53 26.23 -18.03 -0.67
N LEU A 54 26.51 -17.42 -1.82
CA LEU A 54 25.54 -16.67 -2.62
C LEU A 54 24.31 -17.51 -3.00
N PHE A 55 24.48 -18.82 -3.23
CA PHE A 55 23.40 -19.75 -3.59
C PHE A 55 22.67 -20.35 -2.38
N THR A 56 23.30 -20.45 -1.21
CA THR A 56 22.62 -20.75 0.04
C THR A 56 21.85 -19.53 0.57
N ASP A 57 22.26 -18.32 0.19
CA ASP A 57 21.62 -17.04 0.49
C ASP A 57 20.49 -16.65 -0.48
N LEU A 58 19.71 -17.61 -0.98
CA LEU A 58 18.41 -17.37 -1.64
C LEU A 58 17.38 -16.59 -0.76
N LEU A 59 17.80 -16.14 0.43
CA LEU A 59 17.12 -15.21 1.35
C LEU A 59 17.39 -13.72 1.07
N LEU A 60 18.10 -13.34 0.00
CA LEU A 60 18.40 -11.94 -0.36
C LEU A 60 17.21 -11.15 -0.94
N GLN A 61 15.97 -11.50 -0.57
CA GLN A 61 14.79 -10.81 -1.03
C GLN A 61 14.66 -9.46 -0.28
N PRO A 62 14.65 -8.31 -0.97
CA PRO A 62 14.42 -7.04 -0.29
C PRO A 62 13.05 -7.04 0.37
N ILE A 63 13.00 -6.50 1.57
CA ILE A 63 11.80 -6.37 2.37
C ILE A 63 11.12 -5.08 1.97
N ILE A 64 9.87 -5.19 1.52
CA ILE A 64 8.98 -4.06 1.27
C ILE A 64 8.06 -3.89 2.48
N SER A 65 7.95 -2.65 2.95
CA SER A 65 7.09 -2.29 4.08
C SER A 65 6.44 -0.93 3.82
N VAL A 66 5.42 -0.62 4.60
CA VAL A 66 4.68 0.64 4.47
C VAL A 66 4.35 1.19 5.84
N SER A 67 4.47 2.50 5.97
CA SER A 67 4.13 3.25 7.18
C SER A 67 3.22 4.42 6.83
N SER A 68 2.35 4.80 7.75
CA SER A 68 1.54 6.02 7.65
C SER A 68 1.62 6.77 8.97
N MET A 69 1.88 8.08 8.89
CA MET A 69 2.09 8.95 10.05
C MET A 69 0.79 9.28 10.79
N ASN A 70 -0.37 9.03 10.17
CA ASN A 70 -1.66 9.58 10.60
C ASN A 70 -2.64 8.51 11.11
N GLY A 71 -2.17 7.26 11.26
CA GLY A 71 -2.81 6.28 12.15
C GLY A 71 -4.13 5.66 11.71
N VAL A 72 -4.36 5.41 10.42
CA VAL A 72 -5.39 4.42 10.03
C VAL A 72 -4.82 3.44 9.02
N SER A 73 -4.07 2.47 9.57
CA SER A 73 -3.60 1.29 8.85
C SER A 73 -4.38 0.09 9.37
N GLN A 74 -5.41 -0.34 8.65
CA GLN A 74 -5.86 -1.71 8.81
C GLN A 74 -4.94 -2.55 7.93
N SER A 75 -4.05 -3.31 8.57
CA SER A 75 -3.41 -4.45 7.93
C SER A 75 -4.51 -5.47 7.66
N HIS A 76 -5.23 -5.30 6.56
CA HIS A 76 -6.22 -6.27 6.14
C HIS A 76 -5.46 -7.49 5.60
N GLN A 77 -6.00 -8.70 5.75
CA GLN A 77 -5.33 -9.94 5.29
C GLN A 77 -4.97 -9.94 3.78
N GLN A 78 -5.43 -8.92 3.03
CA GLN A 78 -5.21 -8.70 1.61
C GLN A 78 -4.35 -7.46 1.25
N GLY A 79 -3.83 -6.65 2.20
CA GLY A 79 -3.01 -5.47 1.90
C GLY A 79 -3.05 -4.32 2.89
N PHE A 80 -2.37 -3.22 2.54
CA PHE A 80 -2.34 -1.98 3.32
C PHE A 80 -3.41 -1.00 2.85
N GLN A 81 -4.27 -0.54 3.75
CA GLN A 81 -5.28 0.46 3.44
C GLN A 81 -4.84 1.85 3.91
N VAL A 82 -5.00 2.86 3.05
CA VAL A 82 -4.76 4.27 3.35
C VAL A 82 -5.95 5.11 2.91
N PHE A 83 -6.29 6.14 3.68
CA PHE A 83 -7.34 7.06 3.28
C PHE A 83 -6.84 8.12 2.28
N ARG A 84 -7.68 8.50 1.32
CA ARG A 84 -7.41 9.58 0.38
C ARG A 84 -7.08 10.87 1.14
N GLY A 85 -6.07 11.60 0.67
CA GLY A 85 -5.63 12.85 1.29
C GLY A 85 -4.60 12.66 2.41
N PHE A 86 -4.35 11.42 2.85
CA PHE A 86 -3.36 11.12 3.88
C PHE A 86 -2.01 10.74 3.27
N SER A 87 -0.93 10.96 4.02
CA SER A 87 0.41 10.57 3.62
C SER A 87 0.73 9.14 4.02
N PHE A 88 1.47 8.44 3.16
CA PHE A 88 2.09 7.16 3.47
C PHE A 88 3.49 7.09 2.86
N THR A 89 4.32 6.19 3.34
CA THR A 89 5.68 6.00 2.85
C THR A 89 5.95 4.52 2.67
N ILE A 90 6.37 4.14 1.47
CA ILE A 90 6.81 2.79 1.16
C ILE A 90 8.31 2.73 1.41
N SER A 91 8.74 1.79 2.25
CA SER A 91 10.14 1.61 2.61
C SER A 91 10.63 0.27 2.11
N CYS A 92 11.79 0.27 1.48
CA CYS A 92 12.44 -0.94 0.97
C CYS A 92 13.80 -1.07 1.62
N SER A 93 14.11 -2.27 2.11
CA SER A 93 15.36 -2.56 2.80
C SER A 93 15.90 -3.93 2.42
N ILE A 94 17.21 -4.10 2.46
CA ILE A 94 17.86 -5.40 2.26
C ILE A 94 18.83 -5.67 3.40
N GLN A 95 19.17 -6.95 3.63
CA GLN A 95 20.23 -7.31 4.56
C GLN A 95 21.56 -6.68 4.07
N PRO A 96 22.30 -5.96 4.92
CA PRO A 96 23.58 -5.35 4.56
C PRO A 96 24.58 -6.42 4.12
N GLN A 97 24.83 -6.47 2.81
CA GLN A 97 25.74 -7.44 2.18
C GLN A 97 26.84 -6.71 1.40
N TYR A 98 26.48 -5.63 0.68
CA TYR A 98 27.41 -4.82 -0.10
C TYR A 98 27.02 -3.35 -0.02
N PRO A 99 27.98 -2.43 0.18
CA PRO A 99 27.68 -1.01 0.21
C PRO A 99 27.22 -0.52 -1.17
N GLY A 100 26.25 0.39 -1.17
CA GLY A 100 25.76 1.05 -2.38
C GLY A 100 24.51 0.39 -2.96
N GLY A 101 24.37 0.49 -4.30
CA GLY A 101 23.19 0.01 -5.03
C GLY A 101 22.02 1.00 -5.04
N SER A 102 20.92 0.59 -5.68
CA SER A 102 19.69 1.38 -5.79
C SER A 102 18.45 0.50 -5.75
N PHE A 103 17.37 1.05 -5.21
CA PHE A 103 16.06 0.44 -5.23
C PHE A 103 15.19 1.08 -6.30
N HIS A 104 14.44 0.25 -7.00
CA HIS A 104 13.36 0.63 -7.89
C HIS A 104 12.04 0.20 -7.28
N LEU A 105 11.14 1.14 -7.02
CA LEU A 105 9.77 0.86 -6.64
C LEU A 105 8.92 0.84 -7.90
N THR A 106 8.37 -0.31 -8.25
CA THR A 106 7.40 -0.45 -9.34
C THR A 106 6.01 -0.68 -8.77
N PHE A 107 5.00 -0.07 -9.38
CA PHE A 107 3.62 -0.40 -9.05
C PHE A 107 2.70 -0.32 -10.26
N THR A 108 1.75 -1.26 -10.31
CA THR A 108 0.69 -1.28 -11.32
C THR A 108 -0.55 -0.63 -10.73
N SER A 109 -0.95 0.52 -11.27
CA SER A 109 -2.15 1.21 -10.81
C SER A 109 -3.40 0.41 -11.17
N SER A 110 -4.30 0.19 -10.20
CA SER A 110 -5.60 -0.42 -10.48
C SER A 110 -6.51 0.49 -11.32
N SER A 111 -6.24 1.80 -11.34
CA SER A 111 -7.06 2.79 -12.03
C SER A 111 -6.75 2.92 -13.53
N SER A 112 -5.51 2.68 -13.95
CA SER A 112 -5.05 3.01 -15.30
C SER A 112 -4.27 1.91 -16.01
N THR A 113 -4.07 0.72 -15.39
CA THR A 113 -3.16 -0.35 -15.87
C THR A 113 -1.72 0.10 -16.16
N ALA A 114 -1.40 1.37 -15.95
CA ALA A 114 -0.09 1.95 -16.17
C ALA A 114 0.85 1.53 -15.05
N GLU A 115 2.04 1.12 -15.45
CA GLU A 115 3.15 0.84 -14.56
C GLU A 115 3.90 2.14 -14.26
N HIS A 116 4.17 2.38 -12.98
CA HIS A 116 4.95 3.52 -12.51
C HIS A 116 6.23 3.00 -11.86
N ASN A 117 7.35 3.69 -12.09
CA ASN A 117 8.65 3.32 -11.54
C ASN A 117 9.30 4.53 -10.86
N TYR A 118 9.76 4.35 -9.63
CA TYR A 118 10.58 5.32 -8.90
C TYR A 118 11.92 4.69 -8.55
N THR A 119 13.00 5.45 -8.68
CA THR A 119 14.35 4.97 -8.33
C THR A 119 14.94 5.81 -7.23
N GLN A 120 15.53 5.17 -6.23
CA GLN A 120 16.29 5.84 -5.18
C GLN A 120 17.55 5.06 -4.81
N PRO A 121 18.64 5.76 -4.44
CA PRO A 121 19.84 5.10 -3.95
C PRO A 121 19.56 4.40 -2.62
N ALA A 122 20.27 3.31 -2.36
CA ALA A 122 20.28 2.68 -1.06
C ALA A 122 21.15 3.50 -0.09
N VAL A 123 20.54 3.98 0.99
CA VAL A 123 21.22 4.66 2.09
C VAL A 123 21.06 3.79 3.33
N ASN A 124 22.17 3.29 3.87
CA ASN A 124 22.16 2.26 4.91
C ASN A 124 21.29 1.06 4.52
N ASP A 125 21.50 0.55 3.30
CA ASP A 125 20.82 -0.64 2.76
C ASP A 125 19.29 -0.51 2.68
N SER A 126 18.79 0.73 2.72
CA SER A 126 17.37 1.03 2.70
C SER A 126 17.06 2.30 1.93
N THR A 127 15.78 2.49 1.60
CA THR A 127 15.27 3.73 1.02
C THR A 127 13.79 3.92 1.34
N HIS A 128 13.30 5.15 1.18
CA HIS A 128 11.93 5.54 1.51
C HIS A 128 11.31 6.34 0.37
N PHE A 129 10.18 5.87 -0.18
CA PHE A 129 9.40 6.53 -1.21
C PHE A 129 8.18 7.21 -0.58
N PRO A 130 8.22 8.53 -0.35
CA PRO A 130 7.12 9.25 0.28
C PRO A 130 5.99 9.55 -0.72
N PHE A 131 4.76 9.24 -0.34
CA PHE A 131 3.54 9.65 -1.01
C PHE A 131 2.83 10.67 -0.12
N PRO A 132 3.02 11.99 -0.34
CA PRO A 132 2.54 13.02 0.57
C PRO A 132 1.00 13.09 0.59
N VAL A 133 0.34 12.73 -0.51
CA VAL A 133 -1.11 12.73 -0.65
C VAL A 133 -1.55 11.44 -1.35
N ALA A 134 -2.29 10.58 -0.65
CA ALA A 134 -2.89 9.40 -1.24
C ALA A 134 -4.02 9.80 -2.20
N GLU A 135 -3.97 9.27 -3.42
CA GLU A 135 -4.92 9.52 -4.49
C GLU A 135 -5.34 8.16 -5.09
N PRO A 136 -6.50 8.05 -5.74
CA PRO A 136 -6.94 6.79 -6.36
C PRO A 136 -5.95 6.22 -7.37
N ALA A 137 -5.14 7.07 -8.00
CA ALA A 137 -4.09 6.65 -8.91
C ALA A 137 -2.99 5.84 -8.23
N HIS A 138 -2.74 6.09 -6.94
CA HIS A 138 -1.77 5.37 -6.11
C HIS A 138 -2.30 4.02 -5.59
N GLN A 139 -3.53 3.63 -5.92
CA GLN A 139 -4.03 2.30 -5.59
C GLN A 139 -3.41 1.26 -6.54
N GLY A 140 -2.87 0.18 -5.98
CA GLY A 140 -2.20 -0.84 -6.80
C GLY A 140 -1.37 -1.84 -6.01
N THR A 141 -0.61 -2.64 -6.73
CA THR A 141 0.34 -3.60 -6.16
C THR A 141 1.76 -3.10 -6.38
N TYR A 142 2.49 -2.93 -5.28
CA TYR A 142 3.85 -2.41 -5.25
C TYR A 142 4.87 -3.55 -5.12
N THR A 143 6.00 -3.39 -5.80
CA THR A 143 7.16 -4.28 -5.72
C THR A 143 8.42 -3.43 -5.69
N CYS A 144 9.42 -3.87 -4.93
CA CYS A 144 10.73 -3.27 -4.88
C CYS A 144 11.78 -4.18 -5.52
N VAL A 145 12.63 -3.59 -6.36
CA VAL A 145 13.76 -4.27 -6.99
C VAL A 145 15.04 -3.59 -6.56
N TYR A 146 15.92 -4.32 -5.88
CA TYR A 146 17.26 -3.84 -5.54
C TYR A 146 18.24 -4.23 -6.63
N GLN A 147 19.00 -3.26 -7.15
CA GLN A 147 20.06 -3.47 -8.12
C GLN A 147 21.41 -3.02 -7.56
N VAL A 148 22.43 -3.86 -7.76
CA VAL A 148 23.79 -3.57 -7.30
C VAL A 148 24.83 -4.12 -8.27
N TYR A 149 25.93 -3.38 -8.44
CA TYR A 149 27.06 -3.80 -9.26
C TYR A 149 28.22 -4.25 -8.37
N VAL A 150 28.46 -5.56 -8.33
CA VAL A 150 29.55 -6.17 -7.54
C VAL A 150 30.25 -7.24 -8.37
N PHE A 151 31.55 -7.44 -8.15
CA PHE A 151 32.35 -8.43 -8.91
C PHE A 151 32.25 -8.29 -10.44
N SER A 152 32.20 -7.05 -10.92
CA SER A 152 32.03 -6.70 -12.33
C SER A 152 30.71 -7.21 -12.96
N GLN A 153 29.72 -7.56 -12.15
CA GLN A 153 28.42 -8.07 -12.57
C GLN A 153 27.29 -7.29 -11.90
N ASN A 154 26.17 -7.16 -12.61
CA ASN A 154 24.95 -6.58 -12.07
C ASN A 154 24.08 -7.70 -11.47
N PHE A 155 23.65 -7.49 -10.23
CA PHE A 155 22.71 -8.37 -9.54
C PHE A 155 21.42 -7.61 -9.28
N SER A 156 20.30 -8.31 -9.39
CA SER A 156 18.96 -7.76 -9.20
C SER A 156 18.15 -8.69 -8.30
N PHE A 157 17.49 -8.12 -7.29
CA PHE A 157 16.71 -8.85 -6.31
C PHE A 157 15.33 -8.21 -6.17
N GLU A 158 14.28 -8.99 -6.39
CA GLU A 158 12.89 -8.53 -6.33
C GLU A 158 12.26 -8.88 -4.98
N SER A 159 11.48 -7.97 -4.41
CA SER A 159 10.75 -8.13 -3.14
C SER A 159 9.48 -8.98 -3.31
N GLY A 160 8.81 -9.26 -2.19
CA GLY A 160 7.40 -9.62 -2.22
C GLY A 160 6.51 -8.49 -2.79
N ARG A 161 5.24 -8.80 -3.01
CA ARG A 161 4.22 -7.85 -3.49
C ARG A 161 3.46 -7.23 -2.32
N LEU A 162 3.32 -5.91 -2.34
CA LEU A 162 2.56 -5.15 -1.36
C LEU A 162 1.33 -4.49 -2.02
N PRO A 163 0.13 -5.07 -1.87
CA PRO A 163 -1.10 -4.42 -2.30
C PRO A 163 -1.44 -3.24 -1.38
N VAL A 164 -1.74 -2.08 -1.99
CA VAL A 164 -2.16 -0.85 -1.33
C VAL A 164 -3.53 -0.43 -1.85
N ILE A 165 -4.45 -0.15 -0.93
CA ILE A 165 -5.83 0.24 -1.19
C ILE A 165 -6.03 1.69 -0.75
N VAL A 166 -6.57 2.54 -1.63
CA VAL A 166 -6.90 3.93 -1.31
C VAL A 166 -8.40 4.05 -1.13
N SER A 167 -8.86 4.40 0.07
CA SER A 167 -10.27 4.52 0.40
C SER A 167 -10.62 5.95 0.79
N ASP A 168 -11.88 6.35 0.63
CA ASP A 168 -12.30 7.66 1.13
C ASP A 168 -12.46 7.61 2.66
N PRO A 169 -12.04 8.66 3.39
CA PRO A 169 -12.25 8.73 4.83
C PRO A 169 -13.75 8.62 5.15
N PRO A 170 -14.12 8.03 6.30
CA PRO A 170 -15.50 8.03 6.77
C PRO A 170 -16.05 9.47 6.86
N GLU A 171 -16.93 9.86 5.94
CA GLU A 171 -17.63 11.17 5.92
C GLU A 171 -18.65 11.33 7.08
N PHE A 172 -18.81 10.27 7.88
CA PHE A 172 -19.90 10.10 8.82
C PHE A 172 -20.07 11.22 9.86
N PRO A 173 -19.03 11.84 10.47
CA PRO A 173 -19.30 12.85 11.49
C PRO A 173 -19.78 14.20 10.90
N LEU A 174 -19.37 14.56 9.68
CA LEU A 174 -19.77 15.82 9.07
C LEU A 174 -21.24 15.78 8.62
N LYS A 175 -21.65 14.76 7.86
CA LYS A 175 -23.04 14.68 7.37
C LYS A 175 -24.04 14.31 8.46
N VAL A 176 -23.66 13.47 9.43
CA VAL A 176 -24.59 13.04 10.51
C VAL A 176 -24.78 14.12 11.57
N VAL A 177 -23.82 15.02 11.80
CA VAL A 177 -23.94 16.09 12.81
C VAL A 177 -24.33 17.43 12.17
N ILE A 178 -23.72 17.81 11.04
CA ILE A 178 -23.99 19.11 10.41
C ILE A 178 -25.40 19.15 9.84
N LEU A 179 -25.85 18.09 9.16
CA LEU A 179 -27.15 18.08 8.50
C LEU A 179 -28.35 18.20 9.48
N PRO A 180 -28.39 17.50 10.63
CA PRO A 180 -29.43 17.79 11.63
C PRO A 180 -29.20 19.13 12.34
N PHE A 181 -27.96 19.54 12.58
CA PHE A 181 -27.68 20.85 13.22
C PHE A 181 -28.16 22.01 12.35
N THR A 182 -27.91 21.99 11.04
CA THR A 182 -28.42 23.00 10.10
C THR A 182 -29.95 22.97 10.02
N LEU A 183 -30.57 21.79 10.02
CA LEU A 183 -32.02 21.65 10.05
C LEU A 183 -32.63 22.23 11.34
N LEU A 184 -31.96 22.03 12.47
CA LEU A 184 -32.39 22.53 13.78
C LEU A 184 -32.31 24.06 13.82
N LEU A 185 -31.23 24.66 13.29
CA LEU A 185 -31.12 26.12 13.14
C LEU A 185 -32.19 26.70 12.21
N LEU A 186 -32.47 26.06 11.08
CA LEU A 186 -33.54 26.49 10.17
C LEU A 186 -34.92 26.43 10.84
N SER A 187 -35.23 25.36 11.57
CA SER A 187 -36.50 25.25 12.28
C SER A 187 -36.64 26.29 13.40
N ALA A 188 -35.57 26.57 14.15
CA ALA A 188 -35.56 27.58 15.19
C ALA A 188 -35.78 28.99 14.61
N THR A 189 -35.08 29.35 13.54
CA THR A 189 -35.25 30.66 12.87
C THR A 189 -36.66 30.84 12.32
N LEU A 190 -37.24 29.82 11.67
CA LEU A 190 -38.63 29.82 11.23
C LEU A 190 -39.61 29.95 12.40
N TYR A 191 -39.37 29.26 13.51
CA TYR A 191 -40.20 29.37 14.71
C TYR A 191 -40.20 30.80 15.28
N PHE A 192 -39.02 31.42 15.40
CA PHE A 192 -38.91 32.80 15.87
C PHE A 192 -39.56 33.78 14.91
N TYR A 193 -39.35 33.62 13.60
CA TYR A 193 -39.99 34.43 12.56
C TYR A 193 -41.52 34.34 12.63
N CYS A 194 -42.08 33.12 12.66
CA CYS A 194 -43.52 32.90 12.79
C CYS A 194 -44.08 33.49 14.10
N LYS A 195 -43.32 33.41 15.20
CA LYS A 195 -43.70 33.99 16.50
C LYS A 195 -43.73 35.52 16.45
N THR A 196 -42.74 36.15 15.80
CA THR A 196 -42.72 37.62 15.64
C THR A 196 -43.85 38.12 14.74
N THR A 197 -44.16 37.42 13.65
CA THR A 197 -45.24 37.81 12.73
C THR A 197 -46.63 37.63 13.36
N ARG A 198 -46.83 36.58 14.18
CA ARG A 198 -48.06 36.38 14.97
C ARG A 198 -48.25 37.40 16.10
N GLY A 199 -47.16 37.94 16.66
CA GLY A 199 -47.23 39.03 17.64
C GLY A 199 -47.72 40.37 17.07
N GLN A 200 -47.74 40.51 15.74
CA GLN A 200 -48.10 41.75 15.05
C GLN A 200 -49.48 41.73 14.36
N THR A 201 -50.17 40.58 14.33
CA THR A 201 -51.52 40.40 13.74
C THR A 201 -52.62 40.25 14.80
N SER A 202 -52.56 41.06 15.85
CA SER A 202 -53.61 41.19 16.88
C SER A 202 -53.74 42.65 17.35
N ASN A 203 -53.81 43.60 16.42
CA ASN A 203 -54.30 44.95 16.71
C ASN A 203 -54.73 45.67 15.41
N ARG A 204 -55.85 45.25 14.83
CA ARG A 204 -56.71 46.13 14.03
C ARG A 204 -58.10 45.52 13.94
N GLN A 205 -58.88 45.75 14.98
CA GLN A 205 -60.33 45.73 14.90
C GLN A 205 -60.78 47.19 15.00
N GLU A 206 -61.25 47.72 13.88
CA GLU A 206 -62.07 48.93 13.86
C GLU A 206 -63.40 48.48 13.27
N ASP A 207 -64.34 48.21 14.17
CA ASP A 207 -65.74 48.00 13.87
C ASP A 207 -66.32 49.32 13.35
N THR A 208 -67.08 49.27 12.25
CA THR A 208 -68.15 50.24 11.99
C THR A 208 -69.37 49.45 11.56
N GLU A 209 -70.42 49.61 12.37
CA GLU A 209 -71.70 48.91 12.39
C GLU A 209 -72.73 49.61 11.42
N PRO A 210 -74.06 49.37 11.45
CA PRO A 210 -74.85 48.77 10.38
C PRO A 210 -75.94 49.70 9.79
N GLY A 211 -76.68 49.24 8.77
CA GLY A 211 -77.88 49.91 8.25
C GLY A 211 -78.78 49.00 7.42
N VAL A 212 -80.06 48.97 7.76
CA VAL A 212 -81.13 48.00 7.45
C VAL A 212 -81.89 48.29 6.14
N GLY A 213 -82.41 47.23 5.50
CA GLY A 213 -83.61 47.22 4.62
C GLY A 213 -83.88 45.77 4.14
N ALA A 214 -84.86 45.03 4.69
CA ALA A 214 -86.29 44.94 4.25
C ALA A 214 -86.44 44.55 2.76
N ALA A 215 -87.20 43.57 2.28
CA ALA A 215 -88.21 42.64 2.81
C ALA A 215 -88.53 41.54 1.74
N GLU A 216 -89.22 40.46 2.17
CA GLU A 216 -90.23 39.62 1.45
C GLU A 216 -89.81 38.73 0.25
N GLU A 217 -89.98 37.39 0.34
CA GLU A 217 -91.13 36.52 -0.08
C GLU A 217 -91.07 36.17 -1.61
N GLU A 218 -90.66 34.97 -2.03
CA GLU A 218 -91.38 33.69 -2.30
C GLU A 218 -91.50 33.37 -3.82
N VAL A 219 -91.12 32.13 -4.20
CA VAL A 219 -91.60 31.18 -5.25
C VAL A 219 -92.07 31.70 -6.63
N ASP A 220 -91.48 31.20 -7.73
CA ASP A 220 -92.01 30.08 -8.57
C ASP A 220 -91.28 29.96 -9.94
N VAL A 221 -91.67 28.92 -10.68
CA VAL A 221 -90.96 28.06 -11.63
C VAL A 221 -91.42 28.29 -13.10
N GLN A 222 -90.55 27.89 -14.05
CA GLN A 222 -90.82 27.42 -15.44
C GLN A 222 -91.04 28.36 -16.65
N GLY A 223 -90.44 27.97 -17.80
CA GLY A 223 -90.96 28.16 -19.18
C GLY A 223 -90.01 28.87 -20.17
N VAL A 224 -89.16 28.21 -20.98
CA VAL A 224 -89.39 27.58 -22.32
C VAL A 224 -89.23 28.52 -23.56
N GLN A 225 -88.26 28.17 -24.44
CA GLN A 225 -88.09 28.37 -25.93
C GLN A 225 -88.08 29.80 -26.54
N ALA A 226 -87.40 30.15 -27.66
CA ALA A 226 -86.66 29.44 -28.73
C ALA A 226 -85.73 30.41 -29.52
N THR A 227 -84.72 29.83 -30.19
CA THR A 227 -83.93 30.14 -31.44
C THR A 227 -84.30 31.35 -32.34
N PRO A 228 -83.40 31.86 -33.26
CA PRO A 228 -82.74 31.03 -34.29
C PRO A 228 -81.35 31.41 -34.85
N SER A 229 -80.93 30.46 -35.70
CA SER A 229 -79.71 30.15 -36.44
C SER A 229 -79.16 31.19 -37.42
N GLY A 230 -77.87 31.05 -37.75
CA GLY A 230 -77.24 31.60 -38.95
C GLY A 230 -76.07 30.72 -39.43
N ILE A 231 -76.30 30.07 -40.59
CA ILE A 231 -75.42 29.45 -41.62
C ILE A 231 -74.15 28.74 -41.17
#